data_AF-W5TF80-F1
#
_entry.id   AF-W5TF80-F1
#
_cell.length_a   1.000
_cell.length_b   1.000
_cell.length_c   1.000
_cell.angle_alpha   90.00
_cell.angle_beta   90.00
_cell.angle_gamma   90.00
#
_symmetry.space_group_name_H-M   'P 1'
#
loop_
_entity.id
_entity.type
_entity.pdbx_description
1 polymer ?
#
loop_
_entity_poly.entity_id
_entity_poly.type
_entity_poly.pdbx_seq_one_letter_code
_entity_poly.pdbx_strand_id
1 'polypeptide(L)'
;MTVQVSSKQLLATVLRQVAGDDDAIDAATLDAAGDETLFEDLGFDSIALLEVLNRLKREHGIALDDDVLEQALTPAQLVSAIDEELRDVA
;
A
#
# COMPACT_ATOMS: atom_id res chain seq x y z
N MET A 1 0.83 -24.74 -6.05
CA MET A 1 1.95 -23.84 -5.72
C MET A 1 1.32 -22.48 -5.43
N THR A 2 0.83 -22.30 -4.21
CA THR A 2 0.23 -21.04 -3.76
C THR A 2 1.36 -20.05 -3.61
N VAL A 3 1.48 -19.12 -4.56
CA VAL A 3 2.38 -17.99 -4.41
C VAL A 3 1.75 -17.12 -3.32
N GLN A 4 2.35 -17.12 -2.13
CA GLN A 4 1.95 -16.20 -1.08
C GLN A 4 2.35 -14.82 -1.57
N VAL A 5 1.36 -14.01 -1.96
CA VAL A 5 1.59 -12.62 -2.36
C VAL A 5 2.05 -11.87 -1.11
N SER A 6 3.20 -11.22 -1.19
CA SER A 6 3.71 -10.38 -0.09
C SER A 6 2.90 -9.10 0.04
N SER A 7 2.81 -8.55 1.26
CA SER A 7 2.08 -7.29 1.54
C SER A 7 2.59 -6.12 0.70
N LYS A 8 3.89 -6.09 0.40
CA LYS A 8 4.48 -5.14 -0.56
C LYS A 8 3.96 -5.31 -1.99
N GLN A 9 3.85 -6.55 -2.50
CA GLN A 9 3.27 -6.80 -3.82
C GLN A 9 1.78 -6.45 -3.88
N LEU A 10 1.07 -6.71 -2.80
CA LEU A 10 -0.33 -6.31 -2.67
C LEU A 10 -0.46 -4.79 -2.74
N LEU A 11 0.31 -4.06 -1.93
CA LEU A 11 0.30 -2.60 -1.94
C LEU A 11 0.63 -2.04 -3.33
N ALA A 12 1.69 -2.53 -3.97
CA ALA A 12 2.04 -2.12 -5.34
C ALA A 12 0.91 -2.38 -6.34
N THR A 13 0.20 -3.51 -6.21
CA THR A 13 -0.94 -3.83 -7.08
C THR A 13 -2.05 -2.79 -6.91
N VAL A 14 -2.41 -2.45 -5.68
CA VAL A 14 -3.49 -1.49 -5.41
C VAL A 14 -3.07 -0.08 -5.82
N LEU A 15 -1.83 0.34 -5.52
CA LEU A 15 -1.28 1.63 -5.94
C LEU A 15 -1.35 1.79 -7.45
N ARG A 16 -0.94 0.77 -8.23
CA ARG A 16 -1.03 0.78 -9.69
C ARG A 16 -2.47 0.91 -10.18
N GLN A 17 -3.40 0.20 -9.57
CA GLN A 17 -4.81 0.31 -9.96
C GLN A 17 -5.38 1.71 -9.67
N VAL A 18 -4.88 2.42 -8.67
CA VAL A 18 -5.32 3.77 -8.32
C VAL A 18 -4.66 4.83 -9.21
N ALA A 19 -3.35 4.71 -9.45
CA ALA A 19 -2.59 5.61 -10.33
C ALA A 19 -2.96 5.44 -11.82
N GLY A 20 -3.39 4.24 -12.22
CA GLY A 20 -3.58 3.88 -13.63
C GLY A 20 -2.31 3.27 -14.25
N ASP A 21 -2.43 2.78 -15.49
CA ASP A 21 -1.39 1.97 -16.15
C ASP A 21 -0.12 2.77 -16.53
N ASP A 22 -0.21 4.10 -16.68
CA ASP A 22 0.89 4.97 -17.14
C ASP A 22 1.88 5.37 -16.03
N ASP A 23 1.44 5.44 -14.77
CA ASP A 23 2.26 5.77 -13.57
C ASP A 23 2.46 4.53 -12.67
N ALA A 24 2.73 3.38 -13.30
CA ALA A 24 2.79 2.11 -12.60
C ALA A 24 3.95 2.04 -11.58
N ILE A 25 3.61 2.10 -10.30
CA ILE A 25 4.53 1.84 -9.19
C ILE A 25 4.47 0.36 -8.85
N ASP A 26 5.59 -0.33 -9.10
CA ASP A 26 5.71 -1.77 -8.92
C ASP A 26 6.39 -2.11 -7.60
N ALA A 27 6.27 -3.37 -7.16
CA ALA A 27 6.93 -3.81 -5.91
C ALA A 27 8.44 -3.54 -5.94
N ALA A 28 9.09 -3.72 -7.10
CA ALA A 28 10.50 -3.40 -7.29
C ALA A 28 10.79 -1.89 -7.14
N THR A 29 9.87 -1.02 -7.58
CA THR A 29 9.98 0.44 -7.38
C THR A 29 9.84 0.77 -5.90
N LEU A 30 8.93 0.12 -5.17
CA LEU A 30 8.81 0.27 -3.71
C LEU A 30 9.99 -0.35 -2.94
N ASP A 31 10.72 -1.31 -3.49
CA ASP A 31 11.98 -1.82 -2.93
C ASP A 31 13.16 -0.87 -3.19
N ALA A 32 13.17 -0.21 -4.34
CA ALA A 32 14.17 0.79 -4.67
C ALA A 32 13.93 2.12 -3.96
N ALA A 33 12.66 2.48 -3.73
CA ALA A 33 12.25 3.55 -2.84
C ALA A 33 12.66 3.16 -1.42
N GLY A 34 13.61 3.87 -0.84
CA GLY A 34 14.05 3.61 0.53
C GLY A 34 12.89 3.77 1.52
N ASP A 35 13.03 3.20 2.72
CA ASP A 35 11.99 3.19 3.76
C ASP A 35 11.50 4.59 4.17
N GLU A 36 12.30 5.63 3.92
CA GLU A 36 11.98 7.04 4.23
C GLU A 36 11.28 7.77 3.08
N THR A 37 11.07 7.11 1.93
CA THR A 37 10.44 7.74 0.75
C THR A 37 8.96 7.97 1.01
N LEU A 38 8.51 9.22 0.93
CA LEU A 38 7.11 9.56 1.15
C LEU A 38 6.26 9.20 -0.06
N PHE A 39 4.97 8.95 0.17
CA PHE A 39 4.00 8.79 -0.91
C PHE A 39 3.91 10.04 -1.82
N GLU A 40 4.08 11.23 -1.25
CA GLU A 40 4.08 12.49 -2.02
C GLU A 40 5.25 12.55 -3.01
N ASP A 41 6.44 12.05 -2.65
CA ASP A 41 7.61 11.96 -3.54
C ASP A 41 7.39 10.98 -4.69
N LEU A 42 6.48 10.01 -4.50
CA LEU A 42 6.05 9.05 -5.51
C LEU A 42 4.86 9.54 -6.34
N GLY A 43 4.38 10.76 -6.11
CA GLY A 43 3.24 11.35 -6.81
C GLY A 43 1.87 10.92 -6.30
N PHE A 44 1.79 10.32 -5.10
CA PHE A 44 0.53 9.97 -4.45
C PHE A 44 0.09 11.06 -3.47
N ASP A 45 -1.06 11.66 -3.76
CA ASP A 45 -1.75 12.55 -2.83
C ASP A 45 -2.61 11.78 -1.81
N SER A 46 -3.01 12.46 -0.74
CA SER A 46 -3.87 11.90 0.32
C SER A 46 -5.17 11.26 -0.21
N ILE A 47 -5.79 11.83 -1.25
CA ILE A 47 -7.01 11.25 -1.87
C ILE A 47 -6.71 9.91 -2.55
N ALA A 48 -5.58 9.77 -3.22
CA ALA A 48 -5.17 8.51 -3.83
C ALA A 48 -4.92 7.45 -2.75
N LEU A 49 -4.28 7.84 -1.63
CA LEU A 49 -4.04 6.94 -0.51
C LEU A 49 -5.33 6.50 0.19
N LEU A 50 -6.31 7.38 0.36
CA LEU A 50 -7.64 7.00 0.85
C LEU A 50 -8.32 5.97 -0.06
N GLU A 51 -8.21 6.13 -1.38
CA GLU A 51 -8.72 5.15 -2.33
C GLU A 51 -7.97 3.81 -2.26
N VAL A 52 -6.66 3.83 -1.98
CA VAL A 52 -5.86 2.62 -1.72
C VAL A 52 -6.39 1.88 -0.48
N LEU A 53 -6.59 2.57 0.65
CA LEU A 53 -7.15 1.95 1.86
C LEU A 53 -8.55 1.36 1.61
N ASN A 54 -9.40 2.13 0.93
CA ASN A 54 -10.74 1.71 0.58
C ASN A 54 -10.74 0.44 -0.29
N ARG A 55 -9.79 0.30 -1.23
CA ARG A 55 -9.63 -0.91 -2.04
C ARG A 55 -9.07 -2.08 -1.25
N LEU A 56 -8.03 -1.86 -0.42
CA LEU A 56 -7.51 -2.90 0.49
C LEU A 56 -8.63 -3.49 1.34
N LYS A 57 -9.52 -2.66 1.87
CA LYS A 57 -10.69 -3.09 2.65
C LYS A 57 -11.72 -3.85 1.82
N ARG A 58 -12.13 -3.31 0.67
CA ARG A 58 -13.20 -3.89 -0.15
C ARG A 58 -12.79 -5.14 -0.91
N GLU A 59 -11.56 -5.19 -1.42
CA GLU A 59 -11.07 -6.23 -2.34
C GLU A 59 -10.24 -7.28 -1.63
N HIS A 60 -9.53 -6.90 -0.54
CA HIS A 60 -8.61 -7.79 0.17
C HIS A 60 -9.00 -8.03 1.63
N GLY A 61 -10.04 -7.37 2.14
CA GLY A 61 -10.50 -7.53 3.52
C GLY A 61 -9.59 -6.91 4.58
N ILE A 62 -8.61 -6.10 4.18
CA ILE A 62 -7.65 -5.44 5.09
C ILE A 62 -8.22 -4.08 5.48
N ALA A 63 -8.69 -3.96 6.72
CA ALA A 63 -9.45 -2.81 7.19
C ALA A 63 -8.57 -1.86 8.03
N LEU A 64 -7.71 -1.11 7.34
CA LEU A 64 -6.95 -0.03 7.97
C LEU A 64 -7.84 1.21 8.17
N ASP A 65 -7.69 1.88 9.31
CA ASP A 65 -8.37 3.16 9.59
C ASP A 65 -7.69 4.30 8.82
N ASP A 66 -8.43 5.37 8.50
CA ASP A 66 -7.91 6.50 7.74
C ASP A 66 -6.81 7.23 8.52
N ASP A 67 -6.85 7.17 9.86
CA ASP A 67 -5.80 7.66 10.76
C ASP A 67 -4.42 7.02 10.48
N VAL A 68 -4.37 5.84 9.83
CA VAL A 68 -3.10 5.22 9.43
C VAL A 68 -2.31 6.13 8.48
N LEU A 69 -2.98 6.94 7.66
CA LEU A 69 -2.32 7.83 6.70
C LEU A 69 -1.60 9.00 7.40
N GLU A 70 -1.89 9.27 8.67
CA GLU A 70 -1.15 10.25 9.46
C GLU A 70 0.17 9.69 10.00
N GLN A 71 0.27 8.36 10.15
CA GLN A 71 1.42 7.67 10.72
C GLN A 71 2.27 6.96 9.65
N ALA A 72 1.62 6.41 8.63
CA ALA A 72 2.20 5.66 7.53
C ALA A 72 2.31 6.52 6.26
N LEU A 73 3.20 7.50 6.33
CA LEU A 73 3.48 8.43 5.22
C LEU A 73 4.35 7.82 4.12
N THR A 74 4.93 6.64 4.39
CA THR A 74 5.81 5.91 3.48
C THR A 74 5.19 4.57 3.09
N PRO A 75 5.53 4.02 1.91
CA PRO A 75 5.11 2.68 1.51
C PRO A 75 5.55 1.59 2.50
N ALA A 76 6.75 1.72 3.08
CA ALA A 76 7.27 0.75 4.05
C ALA A 76 6.44 0.71 5.34
N GLN A 77 6.02 1.87 5.85
CA GLN A 77 5.14 1.94 7.01
C GLN A 77 3.75 1.36 6.69
N LEU A 78 3.21 1.63 5.50
CA LEU A 78 1.90 1.09 5.12
C LEU A 78 1.94 -0.43 4.93
N VAL A 79 3.03 -0.97 4.37
CA VAL A 79 3.26 -2.42 4.30
C VAL A 79 3.30 -3.04 5.69
N SER A 80 3.95 -2.37 6.64
CA SER A 80 4.01 -2.84 8.04
C SER A 80 2.62 -2.87 8.68
N ALA A 81 1.82 -1.83 8.47
CA ALA A 81 0.44 -1.78 8.94
C ALA A 81 -0.43 -2.89 8.33
N ILE A 82 -0.28 -3.16 7.02
CA ILE A 82 -0.96 -4.29 6.36
C ILE A 82 -0.54 -5.62 6.99
N ASP A 83 0.75 -5.82 7.26
CA ASP A 83 1.26 -7.03 7.89
C ASP A 83 0.73 -7.21 9.32
N GLU A 84 0.54 -6.12 10.07
CA GLU A 84 -0.06 -6.15 11.39
C GLU A 84 -1.53 -6.57 11.33
N GLU A 85 -2.32 -5.96 10.44
CA GLU A 85 -3.73 -6.34 10.23
C GLU A 85 -3.87 -7.81 9.80
N LEU A 86 -3.04 -8.26 8.86
CA LEU A 86 -3.07 -9.66 8.40
C LEU A 86 -2.69 -10.65 9.51
N ARG A 87 -1.96 -10.23 10.55
CA ARG A 87 -1.67 -11.06 11.72
C ARG A 87 -2.78 -11.03 12.75
N ASP A 88 -3.49 -9.92 12.93
CA ASP A 88 -4.62 -9.82 13.87
C ASP A 88 -5.84 -10.64 13.41
N VAL A 89 -6.05 -10.72 12.10
CA VAL A 89 -7.17 -11.46 11.49
C VAL A 89 -6.92 -12.98 11.42
N ALA A 90 -5.70 -13.46 11.74
CA ALA A 90 -5.28 -14.86 11.64
C ALA A 90 -5.42 -15.65 12.95
#